data_AF-A0A3D9AZX8-F1
#
_entry.id   AF-A0A3D9AZX8-F1
#
_cell.length_a   1.000
_cell.length_b   1.000
_cell.length_c   1.000
_cell.angle_alpha   90.00
_cell.angle_beta   90.00
_cell.angle_gamma   90.00
#
_symmetry.space_group_name_H-M   'P 1'
#
loop_
_entity.id
_entity.type
_entity.pdbx_description
1 polymer ?
#
loop_
_entity_poly.entity_id
_entity_poly.type
_entity_poly.pdbx_seq_one_letter_code
_entity_poly.pdbx_strand_id
1 'polypeptide(L)'
;MVLAFLVGGTCSGLLFKNIESRIGSDDYSIADKAQQQIDDLKKQGIDITKIDDPQVKESLEILEKVPPKWKVDTAGILGIAVTILAFVMIVIAFMKKNAVRAVSLLVIVLSLAMWIIAPDIEAGKYSGINPKTMALIGFLGLAGSAAFAFMSYQLYLKKLSKN
;
A
#
# COMPACT_ATOMS: atom_id res chain seq x y z
N MET A 1 -7.65 6.37 18.96
CA MET A 1 -7.30 7.34 17.89
C MET A 1 -5.78 7.42 17.70
N VAL A 2 -5.02 8.12 18.56
CA VAL A 2 -3.57 8.34 18.37
C VAL A 2 -2.76 7.03 18.31
N LEU A 3 -2.98 6.09 19.25
CA LEU A 3 -2.28 4.79 19.23
C LEU A 3 -2.56 3.99 17.95
N ALA A 4 -3.82 3.96 17.51
CA ALA A 4 -4.21 3.28 16.26
C ALA A 4 -3.54 3.93 15.04
N PHE A 5 -3.39 5.25 15.05
CA PHE A 5 -2.62 5.97 14.03
C PHE A 5 -1.13 5.68 14.09
N LEU A 6 -0.52 5.58 15.27
CA LEU A 6 0.91 5.24 15.35
C LEU A 6 1.19 3.88 14.72
N VAL A 7 0.34 2.89 15.01
CA VAL A 7 0.46 1.55 14.38
C VAL A 7 0.14 1.62 12.88
N GLY A 8 -1.03 2.14 12.50
CA GLY A 8 -1.45 2.15 11.10
C GLY A 8 -0.58 3.05 10.20
N GLY A 9 -0.18 4.21 10.72
CA GLY A 9 0.64 5.20 10.02
C GLY A 9 2.10 4.77 9.86
N THR A 10 2.69 4.07 10.83
CA THR A 10 4.04 3.50 10.65
C THR A 10 4.03 2.37 9.63
N CYS A 11 3.04 1.47 9.69
CA CYS A 11 2.90 0.39 8.71
C CYS A 11 2.62 0.92 7.29
N SER A 12 1.81 1.96 7.14
CA SER A 12 1.50 2.54 5.83
C SER A 12 2.63 3.42 5.29
N GLY A 13 3.26 4.23 6.15
CA GLY A 13 4.32 5.15 5.75
C GLY A 13 5.67 4.47 5.45
N LEU A 14 5.95 3.32 6.06
CA LEU A 14 7.17 2.53 5.80
C LEU A 14 6.97 1.42 4.77
N LEU A 15 5.78 1.35 4.14
CA LEU A 15 5.44 0.32 3.18
C LEU A 15 6.38 0.30 1.98
N PHE A 16 6.73 1.47 1.43
CA PHE A 16 7.68 1.59 0.32
C PHE A 16 9.06 0.99 0.67
N LYS A 17 9.61 1.36 1.84
CA LYS A 17 10.91 0.85 2.30
C LYS A 17 10.90 -0.66 2.53
N ASN A 18 9.77 -1.22 2.98
CA ASN A 18 9.61 -2.66 3.15
C ASN A 18 9.51 -3.40 1.81
N ILE A 19 8.99 -2.77 0.76
CA ILE A 19 8.99 -3.35 -0.58
C ILE A 19 10.38 -3.24 -1.22
N GLU A 20 11.03 -2.08 -1.10
CA GLU A 20 12.37 -1.83 -1.63
C GLU A 20 13.43 -2.78 -1.03
N SER A 21 13.36 -3.03 0.28
CA SER A 21 14.27 -3.97 0.95
C SER A 21 14.08 -5.44 0.54
N ARG A 22 12.95 -5.77 -0.09
CA ARG A 22 12.63 -7.14 -0.56
C ARG A 22 13.01 -7.38 -2.01
N ILE A 23 12.83 -6.38 -2.85
CA ILE A 23 13.07 -6.52 -4.29
C ILE A 23 14.54 -6.30 -4.62
N GLY A 24 15.33 -5.64 -3.78
CA GLY A 24 16.71 -5.32 -4.13
C GLY A 24 16.77 -4.36 -5.32
N SER A 25 17.77 -3.49 -5.34
CA SER A 25 17.90 -2.48 -6.41
C SER A 25 18.16 -3.10 -7.79
N ASP A 26 18.71 -4.32 -7.85
CA ASP A 26 19.13 -4.96 -9.10
C ASP A 26 18.02 -5.82 -9.76
N ASP A 27 17.06 -6.37 -8.99
CA ASP A 27 16.04 -7.28 -9.56
C ASP A 27 15.08 -6.56 -10.50
N TYR A 28 14.87 -5.25 -10.31
CA TYR A 28 14.06 -4.44 -11.22
C TYR A 28 14.71 -4.20 -12.58
N SER A 29 16.05 -4.17 -12.65
CA SER A 29 16.78 -4.07 -13.92
C SER A 29 16.71 -5.39 -14.68
N ILE A 30 16.76 -6.50 -13.95
CA ILE A 30 16.64 -7.85 -14.50
C ILE A 30 15.19 -8.11 -14.98
N ALA A 31 14.19 -7.73 -14.19
CA ALA A 31 12.78 -7.85 -14.54
C ALA A 31 12.39 -6.97 -15.73
N ASP A 32 12.91 -5.73 -15.85
CA ASP A 32 12.66 -4.87 -17.01
C ASP A 32 13.24 -5.48 -18.30
N LYS A 33 14.44 -6.08 -18.23
CA LYS A 33 15.05 -6.79 -19.37
C LYS A 33 14.27 -8.03 -19.76
N ALA A 34 13.82 -8.82 -18.78
CA ALA A 34 12.97 -9.98 -19.00
C ALA A 34 11.62 -9.57 -19.63
N GLN A 35 11.02 -8.46 -19.18
CA GLN A 35 9.80 -7.91 -19.74
C GLN A 35 9.99 -7.49 -21.20
N GLN A 36 11.10 -6.81 -21.52
CA GLN A 36 11.42 -6.42 -22.89
C GLN A 36 11.62 -7.62 -23.81
N GLN A 37 12.31 -8.67 -23.34
CA GLN A 37 12.49 -9.91 -24.11
C GLN A 37 11.16 -10.58 -24.43
N ILE A 38 10.25 -10.68 -23.44
CA ILE A 38 8.93 -11.25 -23.64
C ILE A 38 8.08 -10.40 -24.58
N ASP A 39 8.09 -9.07 -24.44
CA ASP A 39 7.33 -8.16 -25.31
C ASP A 39 7.82 -8.20 -26.75
N ASP A 40 9.12 -8.33 -26.98
CA ASP A 40 9.69 -8.46 -28.33
C ASP A 40 9.36 -9.83 -28.95
N LEU A 41 9.40 -10.93 -28.18
CA LEU A 41 8.95 -12.25 -28.64
C LEU A 41 7.45 -12.24 -28.98
N LYS A 42 6.64 -11.54 -28.18
CA LYS A 42 5.19 -11.38 -28.42
C LYS A 42 4.91 -10.54 -29.67
N LYS A 43 5.68 -9.48 -29.92
CA LYS A 43 5.59 -8.67 -31.15
C LYS A 43 6.00 -9.47 -32.39
N GLN A 44 6.91 -10.43 -32.24
CA GLN A 44 7.28 -11.36 -33.31
C GLN A 44 6.23 -12.46 -33.56
N GLY A 45 5.11 -12.44 -32.84
CA GLY A 45 4.01 -13.40 -33.01
C GLY A 45 4.29 -14.77 -32.41
N ILE A 46 5.30 -14.88 -31.56
CA ILE A 46 5.67 -16.14 -30.90
C ILE A 46 4.82 -16.30 -29.64
N ASP A 47 4.09 -17.41 -29.56
CA ASP A 47 3.25 -17.75 -28.41
C ASP A 47 4.15 -18.17 -27.23
N ILE A 48 4.46 -17.22 -26.36
CA ILE A 48 5.40 -17.33 -25.23
C ILE A 48 5.05 -18.49 -24.30
N THR A 49 3.79 -18.92 -24.28
CA THR A 49 3.29 -20.04 -23.46
C THR A 49 3.59 -21.43 -24.02
N LYS A 50 4.09 -21.53 -25.26
CA LYS A 50 4.42 -22.78 -25.95
C LYS A 50 5.91 -22.97 -26.23
N ILE A 51 6.74 -21.99 -25.84
CA ILE A 51 8.17 -22.02 -26.04
C ILE A 51 8.81 -22.80 -24.88
N ASP A 52 9.45 -23.93 -25.17
CA ASP A 52 10.18 -24.76 -24.19
C ASP A 52 11.64 -24.30 -24.03
N ASP A 53 11.89 -22.99 -24.24
CA ASP A 53 13.22 -22.38 -24.17
C ASP A 53 13.54 -22.02 -22.70
N PRO A 54 14.66 -22.51 -22.15
CA PRO A 54 15.09 -22.22 -20.79
C PRO A 54 15.14 -20.72 -20.46
N GLN A 55 15.51 -19.86 -21.42
CA GLN A 55 15.61 -18.42 -21.19
C GLN A 55 14.25 -17.74 -21.03
N VAL A 56 13.22 -18.23 -21.73
CA VAL A 56 11.86 -17.71 -21.64
C VAL A 56 11.21 -18.14 -20.32
N LYS A 57 11.47 -19.38 -19.89
CA LYS A 57 11.04 -19.88 -18.57
C LYS A 57 11.71 -19.11 -17.43
N GLU A 58 13.02 -18.87 -17.51
CA GLU A 58 13.74 -18.07 -16.51
C GLU A 58 13.22 -16.62 -16.48
N SER A 59 12.95 -16.01 -17.63
CA SER A 59 12.36 -14.66 -17.73
C SER A 59 10.95 -14.59 -17.14
N LEU A 60 10.12 -15.62 -17.37
CA LEU A 60 8.78 -15.74 -16.78
C LEU A 60 8.86 -15.91 -15.25
N GLU A 61 9.77 -16.74 -14.75
CA GLU A 61 9.98 -16.92 -13.31
C GLU A 61 10.46 -15.64 -12.61
N ILE A 62 11.32 -14.85 -13.27
CA ILE A 62 11.77 -13.55 -12.76
C ILE A 62 10.59 -12.57 -12.68
N LEU A 63 9.75 -12.53 -13.73
CA LEU A 63 8.56 -11.68 -13.78
C LEU A 63 7.46 -12.10 -12.81
N GLU A 64 7.37 -13.37 -12.48
CA GLU A 64 6.45 -13.87 -11.48
C GLU A 64 6.91 -13.50 -10.06
N LYS A 65 8.22 -13.46 -9.82
CA LYS A 65 8.81 -13.09 -8.52
C LYS A 65 8.82 -11.59 -8.26
N VAL A 66 9.02 -10.77 -9.28
CA VAL A 66 9.12 -9.32 -9.14
C VAL A 66 7.76 -8.67 -9.43
N PRO A 67 7.10 -8.03 -8.44
CA PRO A 67 5.84 -7.36 -8.69
C PRO A 67 6.04 -6.17 -9.64
N PRO A 68 5.00 -5.78 -10.39
CA PRO A 68 5.09 -4.64 -11.31
C PRO A 68 5.49 -3.35 -10.58
N LYS A 69 6.49 -2.62 -11.10
CA LYS A 69 6.98 -1.34 -10.55
C LYS A 69 5.86 -0.37 -10.19
N TRP A 70 4.86 -0.24 -11.06
CA TRP A 70 3.73 0.66 -10.85
C TRP A 70 2.95 0.35 -9.57
N LYS A 71 2.83 -0.93 -9.17
CA LYS A 71 2.15 -1.31 -7.91
C LYS A 71 2.95 -0.84 -6.71
N VAL A 72 4.27 -0.97 -6.78
CA VAL A 72 5.20 -0.61 -5.70
C VAL A 72 5.25 0.90 -5.51
N ASP A 73 5.44 1.64 -6.59
CA ASP A 73 5.48 3.10 -6.55
C ASP A 73 4.14 3.68 -6.08
N THR A 74 3.03 3.17 -6.63
CA THR A 74 1.70 3.63 -6.27
C THR A 74 1.37 3.31 -4.81
N ALA A 75 1.63 2.08 -4.35
CA ALA A 75 1.36 1.69 -2.96
C ALA A 75 2.23 2.49 -1.97
N GLY A 76 3.50 2.76 -2.33
CA GLY A 76 4.42 3.54 -1.51
C GLY A 76 4.01 5.00 -1.36
N ILE A 77 3.77 5.68 -2.49
CA ILE A 77 3.32 7.09 -2.51
C ILE A 77 1.98 7.23 -1.79
N LEU A 78 1.04 6.31 -2.07
CA LEU A 78 -0.27 6.30 -1.43
C LEU A 78 -0.16 6.06 0.08
N GLY A 79 0.72 5.16 0.52
CA GLY A 79 0.94 4.90 1.95
C GLY A 79 1.42 6.12 2.73
N ILE A 80 2.37 6.89 2.17
CA ILE A 80 2.83 8.14 2.77
C ILE A 80 1.71 9.19 2.75
N ALA A 81 1.04 9.36 1.62
CA ALA A 81 -0.03 10.35 1.46
C ALA A 81 -1.18 10.10 2.45
N VAL A 82 -1.64 8.85 2.58
CA VAL A 82 -2.70 8.48 3.51
C VAL A 82 -2.26 8.67 4.96
N THR A 83 -0.98 8.40 5.28
CA THR A 83 -0.45 8.64 6.63
C THR A 83 -0.47 10.13 7.00
N ILE A 84 -0.04 11.00 6.08
CA ILE A 84 -0.11 12.46 6.29
C ILE A 84 -1.56 12.91 6.45
N LEU A 85 -2.46 12.40 5.60
CA LEU A 85 -3.86 12.75 5.64
C LEU A 85 -4.54 12.28 6.94
N ALA A 86 -4.16 11.10 7.44
CA ALA A 86 -4.63 10.59 8.73
C ALA A 86 -4.07 11.40 9.92
N PHE A 87 -2.87 11.96 9.80
CA PHE A 87 -2.35 12.89 10.80
C PHE A 87 -3.16 14.21 10.81
N VAL A 88 -3.41 14.78 9.63
CA VAL A 88 -4.25 15.99 9.49
C VAL A 88 -5.65 15.76 10.05
N MET A 89 -6.25 14.60 9.80
CA MET A 89 -7.53 14.19 10.38
C MET A 89 -7.51 14.27 11.92
N ILE A 90 -6.45 13.75 12.56
CA ILE A 90 -6.31 13.77 14.02
C ILE A 90 -6.30 15.21 14.55
N VAL A 91 -5.54 16.10 13.90
CA VAL A 91 -5.50 17.53 14.27
C VAL A 91 -6.88 18.16 14.14
N ILE A 92 -7.57 17.95 13.02
CA ILE A 92 -8.93 18.45 12.78
C ILE A 92 -9.93 17.89 13.79
N ALA A 93 -9.77 16.62 14.20
CA ALA A 93 -10.60 15.96 15.21
C ALA A 93 -10.43 16.62 16.60
N PHE A 94 -9.21 17.04 16.95
CA PHE A 94 -8.96 17.80 18.17
C PHE A 94 -9.51 19.23 18.08
N MET A 95 -9.42 19.87 16.92
CA MET A 95 -10.02 21.19 16.66
C MET A 95 -11.56 21.18 16.58
N LYS A 96 -12.20 20.01 16.65
CA LYS A 96 -13.67 19.84 16.58
C LYS A 96 -14.29 20.48 15.33
N LYS A 97 -13.61 20.41 14.19
CA LYS A 97 -14.13 20.90 12.91
C LYS A 97 -14.98 19.84 12.20
N ASN A 98 -16.03 20.28 11.51
CA ASN A 98 -16.94 19.39 10.76
C ASN A 98 -16.25 18.62 9.62
N ALA A 99 -15.14 19.16 9.10
CA ALA A 99 -14.32 18.50 8.09
C ALA A 99 -13.87 17.08 8.49
N VAL A 100 -13.80 16.76 9.79
CA VAL A 100 -13.36 15.43 10.24
C VAL A 100 -14.23 14.30 9.67
N ARG A 101 -15.52 14.54 9.42
CA ARG A 101 -16.44 13.52 8.87
C ARG A 101 -16.06 13.11 7.45
N ALA A 102 -15.78 14.10 6.60
CA ALA A 102 -15.37 13.87 5.22
C ALA A 102 -13.98 13.26 5.17
N VAL A 103 -13.04 13.82 5.95
CA VAL A 103 -11.65 13.34 5.99
C VAL A 103 -11.57 11.92 6.55
N SER A 104 -12.36 11.55 7.57
CA SER A 104 -12.35 10.18 8.11
C SER A 104 -12.81 9.13 7.09
N LEU A 105 -13.84 9.43 6.31
CA LEU A 105 -14.29 8.54 5.24
C LEU A 105 -13.22 8.40 4.16
N LEU A 106 -12.59 9.52 3.78
CA LEU A 106 -11.54 9.54 2.78
C LEU A 106 -10.30 8.73 3.22
N VAL A 107 -9.89 8.81 4.49
CA VAL A 107 -8.81 7.96 5.05
C VAL A 107 -9.15 6.48 4.94
N ILE A 108 -10.39 6.08 5.26
CA ILE A 108 -10.82 4.68 5.18
C ILE A 108 -10.77 4.17 3.74
N VAL A 109 -11.31 4.95 2.79
CA VAL A 109 -11.34 4.55 1.37
C VAL A 109 -9.93 4.44 0.80
N LEU A 110 -9.07 5.43 1.06
CA LEU A 110 -7.70 5.41 0.52
C LEU A 110 -6.83 4.34 1.18
N SER A 111 -7.01 4.07 2.48
CA SER A 111 -6.29 2.98 3.15
C SER A 111 -6.73 1.61 2.65
N LEU A 112 -8.01 1.44 2.29
CA LEU A 112 -8.48 0.22 1.62
C LEU A 112 -7.89 0.08 0.21
N ALA A 113 -7.88 1.17 -0.57
CA ALA A 113 -7.28 1.18 -1.91
C ALA A 113 -5.79 0.83 -1.86
N MET A 114 -5.06 1.35 -0.88
CA MET A 114 -3.65 0.99 -0.63
C MET A 114 -3.48 -0.51 -0.38
N TRP A 115 -4.33 -1.11 0.45
CA TRP A 115 -4.28 -2.55 0.71
C TRP A 115 -4.54 -3.40 -0.54
N ILE A 116 -5.47 -2.98 -1.41
CA ILE A 116 -5.78 -3.68 -2.67
C ILE A 116 -4.61 -3.63 -3.66
N ILE A 117 -3.89 -2.50 -3.73
CA ILE A 117 -2.79 -2.30 -4.69
C ILE A 117 -1.47 -2.90 -4.16
N ALA A 118 -1.32 -3.04 -2.84
CA ALA A 118 -0.11 -3.55 -2.21
C ALA A 118 0.28 -4.93 -2.78
N PRO A 119 1.53 -5.09 -3.25
CA PRO A 119 1.98 -6.35 -3.84
C PRO A 119 2.07 -7.44 -2.77
N ASP A 120 1.71 -8.66 -3.16
CA ASP A 120 1.95 -9.86 -2.38
C ASP A 120 3.34 -10.37 -2.75
N ILE A 121 4.31 -10.25 -1.84
CA ILE A 121 5.69 -10.67 -2.10
C ILE A 121 6.06 -11.70 -1.04
N GLU A 122 6.38 -12.91 -1.49
CA GLU A 122 6.83 -13.98 -0.61
C GLU A 122 8.12 -13.60 0.11
N ALA A 123 8.31 -14.19 1.29
CA ALA A 123 9.39 -13.81 2.17
C ALA A 123 10.74 -14.35 1.70
N GLY A 124 11.68 -13.47 1.35
CA GLY A 124 13.10 -13.82 1.28
C GLY A 124 13.67 -14.17 2.66
N LYS A 125 14.85 -14.82 2.69
CA LYS A 125 15.50 -15.39 3.89
C LYS A 125 15.75 -14.38 5.05
N TYR A 126 15.69 -13.08 4.78
CA TYR A 126 15.80 -11.98 5.75
C TYR A 126 14.63 -10.99 5.73
N SER A 127 13.54 -11.34 5.04
CA SER A 127 12.43 -10.40 4.87
C SER A 127 11.49 -10.43 6.08
N GLY A 128 11.13 -9.26 6.62
CA GLY A 128 10.21 -9.11 7.74
C GLY A 128 8.75 -9.44 7.38
N ILE A 129 7.83 -8.53 7.69
CA ILE A 129 6.38 -8.69 7.40
C ILE A 129 6.10 -8.48 5.90
N ASN A 130 5.31 -9.36 5.27
CA ASN A 130 4.89 -9.24 3.87
C ASN A 130 4.24 -7.86 3.62
N PRO A 131 4.57 -7.13 2.53
CA PRO A 131 4.03 -5.81 2.24
C PRO A 131 2.50 -5.76 2.23
N LYS A 132 1.81 -6.79 1.75
CA LYS A 132 0.35 -6.88 1.75
C LYS A 132 -0.21 -7.02 3.17
N THR A 133 0.44 -7.81 4.01
CA THR A 133 0.10 -7.92 5.44
C THR A 133 0.39 -6.62 6.18
N MET A 134 1.49 -5.94 5.86
CA MET A 134 1.81 -4.63 6.41
C MET A 134 0.78 -3.58 5.98
N ALA A 135 0.32 -3.61 4.72
CA ALA A 135 -0.76 -2.77 4.23
C ALA A 135 -2.09 -3.04 4.95
N LEU A 136 -2.39 -4.31 5.25
CA LEU A 136 -3.59 -4.69 6.01
C LEU A 136 -3.54 -4.15 7.44
N ILE A 137 -2.41 -4.29 8.14
CA ILE A 137 -2.21 -3.72 9.47
C ILE A 137 -2.32 -2.18 9.41
N GLY A 138 -1.73 -1.58 8.37
CA GLY A 138 -1.88 -0.16 8.03
C GLY A 138 -3.35 0.25 7.92
N PHE A 139 -4.12 -0.46 7.12
CA PHE A 139 -5.56 -0.26 6.93
C PHE A 139 -6.33 -0.37 8.25
N LEU A 140 -6.16 -1.46 9.00
CA LEU A 140 -6.88 -1.66 10.26
C LEU A 140 -6.56 -0.56 11.29
N GLY A 141 -5.28 -0.18 11.41
CA GLY A 141 -4.86 0.90 12.30
C GLY A 141 -5.43 2.26 11.89
N LEU A 142 -5.36 2.60 10.59
CA LEU A 142 -5.85 3.88 10.07
C LEU A 142 -7.38 3.95 10.07
N ALA A 143 -8.07 2.89 9.68
CA ALA A 143 -9.53 2.79 9.74
C ALA A 143 -10.03 2.88 11.18
N GLY A 144 -9.37 2.17 12.12
CA GLY A 144 -9.64 2.31 13.55
C GLY A 144 -9.43 3.74 14.04
N SER A 145 -8.33 4.38 13.66
CA SER A 145 -8.08 5.79 13.98
C SER A 145 -9.17 6.72 13.45
N ALA A 146 -9.58 6.53 12.20
CA ALA A 146 -10.63 7.31 11.55
C ALA A 146 -12.00 7.11 12.22
N ALA A 147 -12.36 5.89 12.59
CA ALA A 147 -13.58 5.59 13.32
C ALA A 147 -13.60 6.30 14.68
N PHE A 148 -12.50 6.27 15.43
CA PHE A 148 -12.40 7.00 16.70
C PHE A 148 -12.45 8.52 16.52
N ALA A 149 -11.84 9.06 15.45
CA ALA A 149 -11.90 10.49 15.13
C ALA A 149 -13.33 10.94 14.83
N PHE A 150 -14.05 10.17 14.02
CA PHE A 150 -15.45 10.40 13.69
C PHE A 150 -16.33 10.37 14.95
N MET A 151 -16.19 9.32 15.77
CA MET A 151 -16.99 9.14 16.99
C MET A 151 -16.71 10.27 18.01
N SER A 152 -15.46 10.68 18.16
CA SER A 152 -15.05 11.81 19.02
C SER A 152 -15.73 13.12 18.64
N TYR A 153 -15.97 13.35 17.35
CA TYR A 153 -16.69 14.53 16.87
C TYR A 153 -18.21 14.40 17.01
N GLN A 154 -18.77 13.22 16.74
CA GLN A 154 -20.20 12.96 16.98
C GLN A 154 -20.59 13.15 18.46
N LEU A 155 -19.74 12.69 19.38
CA LEU A 155 -19.95 12.89 20.82
C LEU A 155 -19.90 14.38 21.20
N TYR A 156 -19.02 15.15 20.57
CA TYR A 156 -18.97 16.61 20.76
C TYR A 156 -20.25 17.31 20.30
N LEU A 157 -20.77 16.97 19.12
CA LEU A 157 -22.04 17.51 18.62
C LEU A 157 -23.22 17.12 19.51
N LYS A 158 -23.26 15.88 20.01
CA LYS A 158 -24.29 15.43 20.94
C LYS A 158 -24.24 16.18 22.27
N LYS A 159 -23.05 16.55 22.74
CA LYS A 159 -22.87 17.38 23.94
C LYS A 159 -23.37 18.80 23.72
N LEU A 160 -23.08 19.41 22.57
CA LEU A 160 -23.59 20.73 22.20
C LEU A 160 -25.11 20.75 22.06
N SER A 161 -25.73 19.69 21.53
CA SER A 161 -27.19 19.62 21.38
C SER A 161 -27.96 19.43 22.68
N LYS A 162 -27.29 19.02 23.77
CA LYS A 162 -27.90 18.81 25.09
C LYS A 162 -27.76 20.01 26.02
N ASN A 163 -26.94 20.99 25.66
CA ASN A 163 -26.75 22.26 26.36
C ASN A 163 -27.46 23.38 25.59
#